data_AF-C3K159-F1
#
_entry.id   AF-C3K159-F1
#
_cell.length_a   1.000
_cell.length_b   1.000
_cell.length_c   1.000
_cell.angle_alpha   90.00
_cell.angle_beta   90.00
_cell.angle_gamma   90.00
#
_symmetry.space_group_name_H-M   'P 1'
#
loop_
_entity.id
_entity.type
_entity.pdbx_description
1 polymer ?
#
loop_
_entity_poly.entity_id
_entity_poly.type
_entity_poly.pdbx_seq_one_letter_code
_entity_poly.pdbx_strand_id
1 'polypeptide(L)'
;MKPTRLLLNWLGVLLGLGILLGTAAALQFKVPDTLHSVTWGLLLALLLLAMLDAMRLRRRPSPRVHRQMPASLALGRWGEVRLALEHDFPQPLTVQVFDHVPDGLTVENMPQSINLRPGERSELGYRLRPLRRGHFSFSRCEILLPSPMGLWSARRFIEVSDATRVYPDFARLYGAQLLGVDNWLSQLGVRQRQRRGLGLEFHQLREFRDGDSLRQIDWKATARQRTPIAREYQDERDQQIVFMLDCGRRMRSQDDELSHFDHALNACLLLSYVALREGDAVGLCTFASDQPRYLAPVKGSSQLNLLLNAVYDLDTTRRTADYQAAASQLLARQKRRALVVVVTNLRDEDDEALLTAVKRISRQHRVMVASLREEVLDQLRQAPVQTLSEALAYSGTIDYLNTRDELHDRLGAQGLSVLDTLPSELGPALVTRYLGWKKAGAF
;
A
#
# COMPACT_ATOMS: atom_id res chain seq x y z
N MET A 1 -14.43 -29.36 -20.85
CA MET A 1 -14.47 -28.86 -22.25
C MET A 1 -15.84 -28.25 -22.47
N LYS A 2 -15.94 -27.14 -23.21
CA LYS A 2 -17.20 -26.46 -23.50
C LYS A 2 -17.42 -26.41 -25.02
N PRO A 3 -18.63 -26.67 -25.52
CA PRO A 3 -18.93 -26.46 -26.93
C PRO A 3 -18.81 -24.96 -27.26
N THR A 4 -18.27 -24.63 -28.42
CA THR A 4 -18.20 -23.23 -28.87
C THR A 4 -19.53 -22.79 -29.48
N ARG A 5 -19.70 -21.48 -29.67
CA ARG A 5 -20.85 -20.93 -30.40
C ARG A 5 -20.96 -21.50 -31.82
N LEU A 6 -19.85 -21.82 -32.46
CA LEU A 6 -19.84 -22.40 -33.81
C LEU A 6 -20.53 -23.77 -33.83
N LEU A 7 -20.17 -24.66 -32.91
CA LEU A 7 -20.80 -25.99 -32.80
C LEU A 7 -22.30 -25.87 -32.47
N LEU A 8 -22.65 -25.00 -31.52
CA LEU A 8 -24.04 -24.79 -31.13
C LEU A 8 -24.88 -24.20 -32.26
N ASN A 9 -24.34 -23.27 -33.05
CA ASN A 9 -25.02 -22.69 -34.20
C ASN A 9 -25.28 -23.73 -35.28
N TRP A 10 -24.27 -24.52 -35.67
CA TRP A 10 -24.44 -25.58 -36.66
C TRP A 10 -25.44 -26.64 -36.18
N LEU A 11 -25.35 -27.04 -34.91
CA LEU A 11 -26.30 -27.97 -34.32
C LEU A 11 -27.73 -27.39 -34.34
N GLY A 12 -27.90 -26.13 -33.94
CA GLY A 12 -29.19 -25.44 -33.92
C GLY A 12 -29.79 -25.28 -35.32
N VAL A 13 -29.00 -24.91 -36.32
CA VAL A 13 -29.44 -24.80 -37.72
C VAL A 13 -29.88 -26.16 -38.27
N LEU A 14 -29.09 -27.22 -38.05
CA LEU A 14 -29.42 -28.55 -38.53
C LEU A 14 -30.63 -29.15 -37.82
N LEU A 15 -30.76 -28.97 -36.50
CA LEU A 15 -31.94 -29.39 -35.76
C LEU A 15 -33.19 -28.59 -36.17
N GLY A 16 -33.05 -27.27 -36.35
CA GLY A 16 -34.14 -26.42 -36.82
C GLY A 16 -34.62 -26.82 -38.22
N LEU A 17 -33.71 -27.09 -39.14
CA LEU A 17 -34.02 -27.60 -40.47
C LEU A 17 -34.70 -28.99 -40.39
N GLY A 18 -34.22 -29.87 -39.52
CA GLY A 18 -34.83 -31.18 -39.28
C GLY A 18 -36.26 -31.08 -38.74
N ILE A 19 -36.50 -30.17 -37.79
CA ILE A 19 -37.84 -29.90 -37.24
C ILE A 19 -38.76 -29.36 -38.33
N LEU A 20 -38.32 -28.38 -39.14
CA LEU A 20 -39.12 -27.81 -40.23
C LEU A 20 -39.48 -28.84 -41.31
N LEU A 21 -38.55 -29.71 -41.68
CA LEU A 21 -38.81 -30.79 -42.64
C LEU A 21 -39.77 -31.83 -42.05
N GLY A 22 -39.61 -32.18 -40.77
CA GLY A 22 -40.50 -33.10 -40.06
C GLY A 22 -41.92 -32.56 -39.89
N THR A 23 -42.07 -31.27 -39.60
CA THR A 23 -43.40 -30.63 -39.51
C THR A 23 -44.06 -30.50 -40.88
N ALA A 24 -43.31 -30.16 -41.94
CA ALA A 24 -43.84 -30.13 -43.30
C ALA A 24 -44.32 -31.52 -43.76
N ALA A 25 -43.57 -32.58 -43.44
CA ALA A 25 -43.99 -33.96 -43.70
C ALA A 25 -45.24 -34.34 -42.89
N ALA A 26 -45.32 -33.95 -41.60
CA ALA A 26 -46.49 -34.20 -40.76
C ALA A 26 -47.75 -33.45 -41.25
N LEU A 27 -47.59 -32.28 -41.87
CA LEU A 27 -48.65 -31.50 -42.51
C LEU A 27 -48.99 -32.00 -43.94
N GLN A 28 -48.49 -33.16 -44.34
CA GLN A 28 -48.73 -33.80 -45.64
C GLN A 28 -48.22 -33.03 -46.86
N PHE A 29 -47.28 -32.10 -46.69
CA PHE A 29 -46.55 -31.55 -47.83
C PHE A 29 -45.63 -32.62 -48.43
N LYS A 30 -45.54 -32.68 -49.77
CA LYS A 30 -44.63 -33.59 -50.48
C LYS A 30 -43.18 -33.13 -50.29
N VAL A 31 -42.54 -33.61 -49.22
CA VAL A 31 -41.11 -33.43 -48.99
C VAL A 31 -40.38 -34.68 -49.50
N PRO A 32 -39.40 -34.55 -50.41
CA PRO A 32 -38.57 -35.68 -50.82
C PRO A 32 -37.87 -36.36 -49.64
N ASP A 33 -37.92 -37.70 -49.55
CA ASP A 33 -37.25 -38.48 -48.51
C ASP A 33 -35.72 -38.27 -48.50
N THR A 34 -35.16 -37.90 -49.65
CA THR A 34 -33.75 -37.54 -49.79
C THR A 34 -33.34 -36.39 -48.87
N LEU A 35 -34.20 -35.39 -48.66
CA LEU A 35 -33.92 -34.26 -47.75
C LEU A 35 -33.83 -34.69 -46.28
N HIS A 36 -34.66 -35.65 -45.86
CA HIS A 36 -34.58 -36.22 -44.52
C HIS A 36 -33.29 -37.02 -44.34
N SER A 37 -32.91 -37.84 -45.33
CA SER A 37 -31.66 -38.59 -45.26
C SER A 37 -30.41 -37.70 -45.23
N VAL A 38 -30.41 -36.59 -45.99
CA VAL A 38 -29.30 -35.62 -46.03
C VAL A 38 -29.17 -34.89 -44.69
N THR A 39 -30.26 -34.47 -44.06
CA THR A 39 -30.19 -33.77 -42.76
C THR A 39 -29.68 -34.68 -41.64
N TRP A 40 -30.15 -35.93 -41.57
CA TRP A 40 -29.59 -36.92 -40.64
C TRP A 40 -28.13 -37.24 -40.94
N GLY A 41 -27.74 -37.33 -42.22
CA GLY A 41 -26.36 -37.52 -42.64
C GLY A 41 -25.45 -36.35 -42.20
N LEU A 42 -25.91 -35.11 -42.35
CA LEU A 42 -25.20 -33.91 -41.90
C LEU A 42 -25.07 -33.85 -40.37
N LEU A 43 -26.11 -34.23 -39.63
CA LEU A 43 -26.07 -34.33 -38.17
C LEU A 43 -25.05 -35.38 -37.71
N LEU A 44 -25.04 -36.56 -38.34
CA LEU A 44 -24.06 -37.61 -38.06
C LEU A 44 -22.64 -37.15 -38.39
N ALA A 45 -22.44 -36.48 -39.53
CA ALA A 45 -21.15 -35.93 -39.91
C ALA A 45 -20.67 -34.88 -38.91
N LEU A 46 -21.55 -33.95 -38.47
CA LEU A 46 -21.22 -32.96 -37.44
C LEU A 46 -20.86 -33.64 -36.12
N LEU A 47 -21.57 -34.69 -35.70
CA LEU A 47 -21.28 -35.45 -34.49
C LEU A 47 -19.89 -36.11 -34.56
N LEU A 48 -19.57 -36.78 -35.67
CA LEU A 48 -18.28 -37.42 -35.87
C LEU A 48 -17.13 -36.39 -35.89
N LEU A 49 -17.31 -35.27 -36.59
CA LEU A 49 -16.36 -34.16 -36.60
C LEU A 49 -16.17 -33.56 -35.21
N ALA A 50 -17.24 -33.33 -34.46
CA ALA A 50 -17.18 -32.83 -33.10
C ALA A 50 -16.47 -33.80 -32.16
N MET A 51 -16.71 -35.11 -32.27
CA MET A 51 -16.00 -36.12 -31.46
C MET A 51 -14.50 -36.15 -31.80
N LEU A 52 -14.15 -36.16 -33.08
CA LEU A 52 -12.77 -36.17 -33.53
C LEU A 52 -12.01 -34.90 -33.08
N ASP A 53 -12.64 -33.73 -33.18
CA ASP A 53 -12.09 -32.45 -32.73
C ASP A 53 -11.94 -32.40 -31.20
N ALA A 54 -12.90 -32.97 -30.45
CA ALA A 54 -12.79 -33.11 -29.00
C ALA A 54 -11.63 -34.03 -28.59
N MET A 55 -11.46 -35.18 -29.26
CA MET A 55 -10.36 -36.10 -29.01
C MET A 55 -9.00 -35.44 -29.29
N ARG A 56 -8.87 -34.68 -30.38
CA ARG A 56 -7.66 -33.92 -30.70
C ARG A 56 -7.34 -32.87 -29.62
N LEU A 57 -8.34 -32.12 -29.15
CA LEU A 57 -8.16 -31.12 -28.09
C LEU A 57 -7.78 -31.76 -26.74
N ARG A 58 -8.29 -32.97 -26.43
CA ARG A 58 -7.90 -33.70 -25.22
C ARG A 58 -6.43 -34.14 -25.23
N ARG A 59 -5.92 -34.56 -26.39
CA ARG A 59 -4.53 -35.00 -26.56
C ARG A 59 -3.54 -33.85 -26.73
N ARG A 60 -4.03 -32.64 -27.00
CA ARG A 60 -3.17 -31.46 -27.19
C ARG A 60 -2.53 -31.04 -25.85
N PRO A 61 -1.18 -30.92 -25.76
CA PRO A 61 -0.53 -30.41 -24.57
C PRO A 61 -0.91 -28.95 -24.32
N SER A 62 -0.66 -28.46 -23.10
CA SER A 62 -0.87 -27.04 -22.78
C SER A 62 0.31 -26.20 -23.28
N PRO A 63 0.09 -24.94 -23.71
CA PRO A 63 1.19 -23.99 -23.92
C PRO A 63 2.03 -23.82 -22.66
N ARG A 64 3.33 -23.52 -22.82
CA ARG A 64 4.18 -23.09 -21.71
C ARG A 64 3.90 -21.63 -21.40
N VAL A 65 3.83 -21.29 -20.12
CA VAL A 65 3.59 -19.92 -19.64
C VAL A 65 4.68 -19.54 -18.65
N HIS A 66 5.23 -18.35 -18.83
CA HIS A 66 6.17 -17.74 -17.90
C HIS A 66 5.68 -16.34 -17.55
N ARG A 67 5.54 -16.05 -16.25
CA ARG A 67 5.14 -14.73 -15.76
C ARG A 67 6.38 -13.95 -15.35
N GLN A 68 6.41 -12.68 -15.73
CA GLN A 68 7.42 -11.71 -15.34
C GLN A 68 6.72 -10.53 -14.66
N MET A 69 7.06 -10.29 -13.40
CA MET A 69 6.44 -9.24 -12.62
C MET A 69 7.46 -8.51 -11.71
N PRO A 70 7.14 -7.29 -11.26
CA PRO A 70 7.96 -6.59 -10.29
C PRO A 70 8.04 -7.37 -8.97
N ALA A 71 9.25 -7.50 -8.43
CA ALA A 71 9.48 -8.12 -7.12
C ALA A 71 8.78 -7.36 -5.98
N SER A 72 8.56 -6.06 -6.18
CA SER A 72 7.86 -5.18 -5.25
C SER A 72 6.92 -4.22 -5.97
N LEU A 73 5.77 -3.96 -5.37
CA LEU A 73 4.79 -2.95 -5.80
C LEU A 73 4.56 -1.94 -4.67
N ALA A 74 4.09 -0.75 -5.02
CA ALA A 74 3.64 0.26 -4.07
C ALA A 74 2.11 0.24 -3.95
N LEU A 75 1.60 0.39 -2.73
CA LEU A 75 0.17 0.47 -2.45
C LEU A 75 -0.51 1.54 -3.32
N GLY A 76 -1.64 1.21 -3.96
CA GLY A 76 -2.40 2.15 -4.77
C GLY A 76 -1.77 2.54 -6.11
N ARG A 77 -0.58 2.03 -6.46
CA ARG A 77 0.10 2.31 -7.73
C ARG A 77 -0.07 1.17 -8.73
N TRP A 78 -0.23 1.54 -10.00
CA TRP A 78 -0.25 0.58 -11.10
C TRP A 78 1.15 0.03 -11.38
N GLY A 79 1.29 -1.29 -11.38
CA GLY A 79 2.46 -2.02 -11.87
C GLY A 79 2.11 -2.83 -13.11
N GLU A 80 3.09 -3.04 -13.99
CA GLU A 80 2.93 -3.87 -15.18
C GLU A 80 3.38 -5.30 -14.91
N VAL A 81 2.63 -6.27 -15.44
CA VAL A 81 3.00 -7.69 -15.45
C VAL A 81 2.98 -8.19 -16.89
N ARG A 82 3.95 -9.03 -17.25
CA ARG A 82 4.05 -9.62 -18.58
C ARG A 82 3.92 -11.14 -18.48
N LEU A 83 3.08 -11.72 -19.33
CA LEU A 83 3.02 -13.15 -19.54
C LEU A 83 3.65 -13.47 -20.89
N ALA A 84 4.63 -14.36 -20.88
CA ALA A 84 5.19 -14.95 -22.07
C ALA A 84 4.62 -16.34 -22.27
N LEU A 85 4.11 -16.59 -23.47
CA LEU A 85 3.50 -17.85 -23.87
C LEU A 85 4.23 -18.44 -25.06
N GLU A 86 4.45 -19.75 -24.99
CA GLU A 86 5.14 -20.52 -26.02
C GLU A 86 4.43 -21.86 -26.25
N HIS A 87 4.53 -22.38 -27.47
CA HIS A 87 4.02 -23.70 -27.79
C HIS A 87 4.86 -24.40 -28.85
N ASP A 88 4.79 -25.73 -28.86
CA ASP A 88 5.48 -26.58 -29.86
C ASP A 88 4.55 -27.03 -31.00
N PHE A 89 3.37 -26.41 -31.16
CA PHE A 89 2.44 -26.74 -32.24
C PHE A 89 2.92 -26.22 -33.60
N PRO A 90 2.63 -26.94 -34.70
CA PRO A 90 3.02 -26.53 -36.05
C PRO A 90 2.15 -25.40 -36.63
N GLN A 91 0.99 -25.12 -36.03
CA GLN A 91 0.05 -24.10 -36.51
C GLN A 91 -0.14 -22.99 -35.48
N PRO A 92 -0.38 -21.74 -35.93
CA PRO A 92 -0.68 -20.65 -35.02
C PRO A 92 -1.97 -20.90 -34.26
N LEU A 93 -2.04 -20.35 -33.06
CA LEU A 93 -3.11 -20.62 -32.11
C LEU A 93 -3.48 -19.34 -31.36
N THR A 94 -4.71 -18.88 -31.54
CA THR A 94 -5.27 -17.82 -30.69
C THR A 94 -5.81 -18.43 -29.40
N VAL A 95 -5.29 -17.99 -28.26
CA VAL A 95 -5.76 -18.41 -26.93
C VAL A 95 -6.26 -17.20 -26.15
N GLN A 96 -7.21 -17.44 -25.24
CA GLN A 96 -7.58 -16.46 -24.22
C GLN A 96 -6.90 -16.81 -22.90
N VAL A 97 -6.30 -15.83 -22.24
CA VAL A 97 -5.50 -15.99 -21.03
C VAL A 97 -6.14 -15.18 -19.90
N PHE A 98 -6.15 -15.76 -18.71
CA PHE A 98 -6.57 -15.12 -17.46
C PHE A 98 -5.65 -15.54 -16.31
N ASP A 99 -5.00 -14.58 -15.66
CA ASP A 99 -3.87 -14.89 -14.77
C ASP A 99 -4.22 -15.17 -13.29
N HIS A 100 -5.51 -15.27 -12.95
CA HIS A 100 -5.97 -15.56 -11.57
C HIS A 100 -5.27 -14.70 -10.50
N VAL A 101 -5.37 -13.39 -10.69
CA VAL A 101 -4.83 -12.40 -9.73
C VAL A 101 -5.45 -12.61 -8.33
N PRO A 102 -4.64 -12.67 -7.26
CA PRO A 102 -5.13 -12.89 -5.90
C PRO A 102 -5.91 -11.70 -5.34
N ASP A 103 -6.77 -11.97 -4.36
CA ASP A 103 -7.60 -10.95 -3.69
C ASP A 103 -6.75 -9.85 -3.03
N GLY A 104 -7.18 -8.60 -3.22
CA GLY A 104 -6.47 -7.40 -2.75
C GLY A 104 -5.61 -6.73 -3.82
N LEU A 105 -5.61 -7.24 -5.06
CA LEU A 105 -5.06 -6.57 -6.24
C LEU A 105 -6.19 -6.35 -7.27
N THR A 106 -6.35 -5.12 -7.75
CA THR A 106 -7.20 -4.82 -8.89
C THR A 106 -6.43 -5.07 -10.19
N VAL A 107 -7.11 -5.59 -11.20
CA VAL A 107 -6.52 -5.90 -12.50
C VAL A 107 -7.18 -5.12 -13.62
N GLU A 108 -6.37 -4.59 -14.53
CA GLU A 108 -6.81 -4.00 -15.80
C GLU A 108 -6.33 -4.86 -16.96
N ASN A 109 -7.11 -4.86 -18.05
CA ASN A 109 -6.81 -5.57 -19.28
C ASN A 109 -6.69 -7.10 -19.07
N MET A 110 -7.65 -7.71 -18.36
CA MET A 110 -7.81 -9.17 -18.29
C MET A 110 -9.30 -9.52 -18.32
N PRO A 111 -9.71 -10.63 -18.96
CA PRO A 111 -8.90 -11.56 -19.75
C PRO A 111 -8.44 -10.99 -21.11
N GLN A 112 -7.35 -11.51 -21.67
CA GLN A 112 -6.82 -11.09 -22.99
C GLN A 112 -6.76 -12.25 -23.98
N SER A 113 -6.88 -11.94 -25.28
CA SER A 113 -6.65 -12.90 -26.37
C SER A 113 -5.31 -12.61 -27.05
N ILE A 114 -4.49 -13.64 -27.24
CA ILE A 114 -3.19 -13.54 -27.89
C ILE A 114 -3.07 -14.61 -28.98
N ASN A 115 -2.48 -14.25 -30.12
CA ASN A 115 -2.15 -15.18 -31.19
C ASN A 115 -0.71 -15.69 -30.99
N LEU A 116 -0.59 -16.99 -30.73
CA LEU A 116 0.68 -17.67 -30.57
C LEU A 116 1.15 -18.20 -31.92
N ARG A 117 2.37 -17.85 -32.33
CA ARG A 117 2.99 -18.35 -33.56
C ARG A 117 3.91 -19.54 -33.27
N PRO A 118 4.00 -20.53 -34.18
CA PRO A 118 4.93 -21.65 -34.03
C PRO A 118 6.39 -21.18 -33.89
N GLY A 119 7.08 -21.67 -32.85
CA GLY A 119 8.49 -21.37 -32.62
C GLY A 119 8.80 -19.95 -32.11
N GLU A 120 7.78 -19.12 -31.87
CA GLU A 120 7.95 -17.75 -31.35
C GLU A 120 7.41 -17.64 -29.92
N ARG A 121 8.11 -16.84 -29.09
CA ARG A 121 7.62 -16.42 -27.78
C ARG A 121 6.73 -15.21 -27.94
N SER A 122 5.46 -15.36 -27.58
CA SER A 122 4.46 -14.28 -27.67
C SER A 122 4.22 -13.69 -26.27
N GLU A 123 4.25 -12.37 -26.15
CA GLU A 123 4.09 -11.68 -24.86
C GLU A 123 2.82 -10.86 -24.81
N LEU A 124 2.15 -10.85 -23.66
CA LEU A 124 1.06 -9.94 -23.34
C LEU A 124 1.34 -9.22 -22.02
N GLY A 125 0.97 -7.94 -21.96
CA GLY A 125 1.07 -7.10 -20.77
C GLY A 125 -0.29 -6.81 -20.17
N TYR A 126 -0.38 -6.84 -18.85
CA TYR A 126 -1.55 -6.38 -18.10
C TYR A 126 -1.11 -5.59 -16.86
N ARG A 127 -2.03 -4.84 -16.24
CA ARG A 127 -1.70 -3.94 -15.12
C ARG A 127 -2.37 -4.39 -13.84
N LEU A 128 -1.66 -4.23 -12.73
CA LEU A 128 -2.11 -4.54 -11.38
C LEU A 128 -2.04 -3.31 -10.48
N ARG A 129 -3.04 -3.10 -9.63
CA ARG A 129 -3.04 -2.07 -8.60
C ARG A 129 -3.30 -2.71 -7.23
N PRO A 130 -2.33 -2.70 -6.31
CA PRO A 130 -2.58 -3.20 -4.96
C PRO A 130 -3.53 -2.30 -4.17
N LEU A 131 -4.54 -2.89 -3.56
CA LEU A 131 -5.49 -2.22 -2.68
C LEU A 131 -5.15 -2.40 -1.19
N ARG A 132 -4.32 -3.39 -0.87
CA ARG A 132 -3.79 -3.61 0.48
C ARG A 132 -2.32 -3.99 0.41
N ARG A 133 -1.58 -3.74 1.49
CA ARG A 133 -0.18 -4.14 1.59
C ARG A 133 -0.03 -5.63 1.91
N GLY A 134 1.21 -6.11 1.86
CA GLY A 134 1.59 -7.46 2.29
C GLY A 134 2.19 -8.31 1.18
N HIS A 135 2.14 -9.62 1.39
CA HIS A 135 2.70 -10.61 0.47
C HIS A 135 1.59 -11.22 -0.39
N PHE A 136 1.76 -11.18 -1.71
CA PHE A 136 0.81 -11.74 -2.66
C PHE A 136 1.49 -12.84 -3.47
N SER A 137 0.86 -14.01 -3.51
CA SER A 137 1.32 -15.16 -4.28
C SER A 137 0.35 -15.45 -5.42
N PHE A 138 0.90 -15.60 -6.62
CA PHE A 138 0.22 -16.09 -7.80
C PHE A 138 0.53 -17.57 -7.92
N SER A 139 -0.48 -18.41 -8.16
CA SER A 139 -0.31 -19.87 -8.17
C SER A 139 -0.49 -20.49 -9.56
N ARG A 140 -1.35 -19.89 -10.39
CA ARG A 140 -1.76 -20.48 -11.66
C ARG A 140 -2.14 -19.44 -12.68
N CYS A 141 -2.11 -19.83 -13.94
CA CYS A 141 -2.65 -19.11 -15.07
C CYS A 141 -3.70 -19.98 -15.77
N GLU A 142 -4.83 -19.41 -16.16
CA GLU A 142 -5.87 -20.09 -16.94
C GLU A 142 -5.73 -19.74 -18.41
N ILE A 143 -5.71 -20.78 -19.25
CA ILE A 143 -5.78 -20.66 -20.70
C ILE A 143 -7.05 -21.34 -21.21
N LEU A 144 -7.81 -20.60 -22.01
CA LEU A 144 -8.88 -21.17 -22.83
C LEU A 144 -8.31 -21.59 -24.18
N LEU A 145 -8.08 -22.89 -24.33
CA LEU A 145 -7.49 -23.50 -25.51
C LEU A 145 -8.60 -23.92 -26.49
N PRO A 146 -8.66 -23.37 -27.71
CA PRO A 146 -9.60 -23.83 -28.73
C PRO A 146 -9.13 -25.14 -29.36
N SER A 147 -10.08 -25.94 -29.83
CA SER A 147 -9.82 -27.11 -30.65
C SER A 147 -9.40 -26.73 -32.08
N PRO A 148 -8.69 -27.60 -32.81
CA PRO A 148 -8.26 -27.32 -34.18
C PRO A 148 -9.39 -26.91 -35.14
N MET A 149 -10.58 -27.50 -35.03
CA MET A 149 -11.75 -27.14 -35.86
C MET A 149 -12.64 -26.06 -35.21
N GLY A 150 -12.26 -25.56 -34.04
CA GLY A 150 -12.98 -24.51 -33.33
C GLY A 150 -14.35 -24.94 -32.77
N LEU A 151 -14.68 -26.24 -32.73
CA LEU A 151 -15.95 -26.76 -32.22
C LEU A 151 -15.98 -26.84 -30.68
N TRP A 152 -14.81 -26.90 -30.05
CA TRP A 152 -14.66 -27.03 -28.60
C TRP A 152 -13.64 -26.04 -28.04
N SER A 153 -13.82 -25.70 -26.77
CA SER A 153 -12.81 -25.00 -25.97
C SER A 153 -12.53 -25.77 -24.68
N ALA A 154 -11.27 -25.80 -24.26
CA ALA A 154 -10.84 -26.42 -23.02
C ALA A 154 -10.18 -25.38 -22.12
N ARG A 155 -10.64 -25.30 -20.87
CA ARG A 155 -9.93 -24.57 -19.83
C ARG A 155 -8.75 -25.42 -19.35
N ARG A 156 -7.57 -24.82 -19.31
CA ARG A 156 -6.33 -25.39 -18.80
C ARG A 156 -5.82 -24.49 -17.70
N PHE A 157 -5.56 -25.05 -16.52
CA PHE A 157 -4.87 -24.37 -15.45
C PHE A 157 -3.41 -24.79 -15.50
N ILE A 158 -2.52 -23.83 -15.65
CA ILE A 158 -1.08 -24.03 -15.71
C ILE A 158 -0.51 -23.48 -14.41
N GLU A 159 0.24 -24.30 -13.68
CA GLU A 159 0.89 -23.88 -12.46
C GLU A 159 2.06 -22.94 -12.81
N VAL A 160 1.93 -21.68 -12.37
CA VAL A 160 2.93 -20.64 -12.55
C VAL A 160 2.99 -19.90 -11.24
N SER A 161 4.01 -20.20 -10.43
CA SER A 161 4.15 -19.63 -9.11
C SER A 161 5.08 -18.44 -9.13
N ASP A 162 4.57 -17.28 -8.72
CA ASP A 162 5.36 -16.07 -8.45
C ASP A 162 4.81 -15.38 -7.22
N ALA A 163 5.62 -14.48 -6.66
CA ALA A 163 5.19 -13.65 -5.55
C ALA A 163 5.69 -12.21 -5.69
N THR A 164 4.93 -11.29 -5.12
CA THR A 164 5.30 -9.89 -5.03
C THR A 164 4.97 -9.35 -3.64
N ARG A 165 5.79 -8.40 -3.19
CA ARG A 165 5.59 -7.69 -1.92
C ARG A 165 5.04 -6.30 -2.20
N VAL A 166 3.95 -5.96 -1.54
CA VAL A 166 3.35 -4.63 -1.63
C VAL A 166 3.81 -3.82 -0.43
N TYR A 167 4.59 -2.78 -0.69
CA TYR A 167 5.10 -1.84 0.29
C TYR A 167 4.16 -0.63 0.40
N PRO A 168 4.24 0.14 1.51
CA PRO A 168 3.62 1.46 1.57
C PRO A 168 4.04 2.32 0.37
N ASP A 169 3.17 3.20 -0.12
CA ASP A 169 3.52 4.14 -1.19
C ASP A 169 4.41 5.25 -0.65
N PHE A 170 5.65 4.85 -0.35
CA PHE A 170 6.70 5.77 0.02
C PHE A 170 6.93 6.74 -1.16
N ALA A 171 6.85 6.29 -2.42
CA ALA A 171 7.05 7.16 -3.59
C ALA A 171 6.05 8.33 -3.69
N ARG A 172 4.81 8.24 -3.18
CA ARG A 172 3.90 9.41 -3.02
C ARG A 172 4.52 10.51 -2.15
N LEU A 173 5.37 10.15 -1.19
CA LEU A 173 6.15 11.08 -0.37
C LEU A 173 7.43 11.59 -1.08
N TYR A 174 7.97 10.85 -2.06
CA TYR A 174 9.29 11.12 -2.70
C TYR A 174 9.27 11.41 -4.21
N GLY A 175 8.10 11.55 -4.84
CA GLY A 175 7.96 11.73 -6.30
C GLY A 175 8.62 12.99 -6.86
N ALA A 176 9.06 13.92 -6.00
CA ALA A 176 9.96 14.99 -6.38
C ALA A 176 11.39 14.60 -5.97
N GLN A 177 12.21 14.31 -6.97
CA GLN A 177 13.65 14.06 -6.89
C GLN A 177 14.34 14.75 -5.71
N LEU A 178 15.25 13.98 -5.09
CA LEU A 178 16.45 14.23 -4.28
C LEU A 178 17.16 15.62 -4.28
N LEU A 179 16.54 16.72 -4.70
CA LEU A 179 17.14 18.04 -4.88
C LEU A 179 16.66 19.10 -3.87
N GLY A 180 15.95 18.73 -2.81
CA GLY A 180 15.70 19.69 -1.73
C GLY A 180 14.62 19.26 -0.76
N VAL A 181 14.99 18.43 0.22
CA VAL A 181 14.13 18.17 1.38
C VAL A 181 13.72 19.50 2.04
N ASP A 182 14.58 20.51 2.05
CA ASP A 182 14.24 21.85 2.59
C ASP A 182 13.17 22.58 1.77
N ASN A 183 13.21 22.49 0.43
CA ASN A 183 12.19 23.05 -0.45
C ASN A 183 10.86 22.30 -0.30
N TRP A 184 10.91 20.98 -0.14
CA TRP A 184 9.71 20.15 0.02
C TRP A 184 9.07 20.29 1.41
N LEU A 185 9.86 20.32 2.48
CA LEU A 185 9.39 20.63 3.83
C LEU A 185 8.69 21.99 3.84
N SER A 186 9.26 22.99 3.15
CA SER A 186 8.64 24.30 2.98
C SER A 186 7.31 24.24 2.20
N GLN A 187 7.21 23.39 1.16
CA GLN A 187 5.96 23.17 0.40
C GLN A 187 4.89 22.43 1.20
N LEU A 188 5.27 21.57 2.15
CA LEU A 188 4.36 20.92 3.10
C LEU A 188 3.99 21.81 4.31
N GLY A 189 4.31 23.10 4.27
CA GLY A 189 4.02 24.03 5.35
C GLY A 189 4.95 23.90 6.57
N VAL A 190 6.01 23.09 6.50
CA VAL A 190 7.04 22.99 7.54
C VAL A 190 7.91 24.25 7.48
N ARG A 191 7.52 25.29 8.21
CA ARG A 191 8.27 26.55 8.28
C ARG A 191 9.51 26.39 9.15
N GLN A 192 10.68 26.33 8.52
CA GLN A 192 11.96 26.35 9.22
C GLN A 192 12.35 27.78 9.60
N ARG A 193 12.24 28.14 10.89
CA ARG A 193 12.85 29.39 11.40
C ARG A 193 14.35 29.13 11.65
N GLN A 194 15.23 29.87 10.97
CA GLN A 194 16.68 29.76 11.16
C GLN A 194 17.08 30.27 12.54
N ARG A 195 17.89 29.50 13.25
CA ARG A 195 18.57 29.89 14.50
C ARG A 195 20.08 29.79 14.29
N ARG A 196 20.83 30.80 14.73
CA ARG A 196 22.31 30.78 14.78
C ARG A 196 22.76 29.84 15.90
N GLY A 197 23.60 28.85 15.58
CA GLY A 197 24.01 27.77 16.49
C GLY A 197 25.17 28.15 17.43
N LEU A 198 25.08 27.67 18.68
CA LEU A 198 26.11 27.68 19.73
C LEU A 198 26.52 26.22 20.07
N GLY A 199 26.67 25.36 19.06
CA GLY A 199 26.97 23.94 19.27
C GLY A 199 28.41 23.67 19.77
N LEU A 200 28.76 22.39 19.93
CA LEU A 200 30.10 21.94 20.36
C LEU A 200 30.92 21.28 19.23
N GLU A 201 30.29 20.79 18.16
CA GLU A 201 30.98 20.14 17.04
C GLU A 201 31.23 21.12 15.89
N PHE A 202 32.43 21.13 15.32
CA PHE A 202 32.77 22.03 14.21
C PHE A 202 31.96 21.67 12.95
N HIS A 203 31.12 22.60 12.48
CA HIS A 203 30.30 22.44 11.28
C HIS A 203 31.04 22.95 10.03
N GLN A 204 31.38 24.24 10.03
CA GLN A 204 32.08 24.89 8.93
C GLN A 204 32.80 26.18 9.39
N LEU A 205 33.74 26.64 8.57
CA LEU A 205 34.32 27.98 8.69
C LEU A 205 33.45 28.96 7.91
N ARG A 206 33.07 30.07 8.53
CA ARG A 206 32.38 31.18 7.85
C ARG A 206 32.99 32.52 8.23
N GLU A 207 32.74 33.54 7.44
CA GLU A 207 33.10 34.92 7.82
C GLU A 207 32.42 35.31 9.14
N PHE A 208 33.21 35.96 9.99
CA PHE A 208 32.76 36.54 11.25
C PHE A 208 31.75 37.65 10.95
N ARG A 209 30.65 37.67 11.71
CA ARG A 209 29.61 38.68 11.60
C ARG A 209 29.47 39.40 12.92
N ASP A 210 29.03 40.65 12.87
CA ASP A 210 28.69 41.39 14.07
C ASP A 210 27.62 40.64 14.88
N GLY A 211 27.94 40.40 16.15
CA GLY A 211 27.19 39.56 17.07
C GLY A 211 27.78 38.17 17.35
N ASP A 212 28.81 37.74 16.59
CA ASP A 212 29.53 36.50 16.88
C ASP A 212 30.50 36.70 18.07
N SER A 213 30.73 35.65 18.86
CA SER A 213 31.65 35.74 20.00
C SER A 213 33.10 35.71 19.51
N LEU A 214 33.97 36.56 20.05
CA LEU A 214 35.42 36.54 19.76
C LEU A 214 36.07 35.20 20.06
N ARG A 215 35.50 34.38 20.96
CA ARG A 215 35.97 33.02 21.27
C ARG A 215 35.78 32.03 20.12
N GLN A 216 34.88 32.31 19.19
CA GLN A 216 34.60 31.46 18.03
C GLN A 216 35.55 31.72 16.87
N ILE A 217 36.40 32.75 16.93
CA ILE A 217 37.37 33.06 15.88
C ILE A 217 38.36 31.92 15.71
N ASP A 218 38.57 31.52 14.47
CA ASP A 218 39.69 30.68 14.08
C ASP A 218 40.84 31.58 13.61
N TRP A 219 41.81 31.81 14.50
CA TRP A 219 42.94 32.68 14.22
C TRP A 219 43.82 32.16 13.08
N LYS A 220 43.85 30.84 12.86
CA LYS A 220 44.67 30.21 11.81
C LYS A 220 44.03 30.38 10.44
N ALA A 221 42.71 30.22 10.34
CA ALA A 221 41.96 30.49 9.11
C ALA A 221 41.93 31.99 8.79
N THR A 222 41.74 32.84 9.80
CA THR A 222 41.78 34.31 9.69
C THR A 222 43.12 34.79 9.14
N ALA A 223 44.24 34.25 9.63
CA ALA A 223 45.58 34.60 9.14
C ALA A 223 45.81 34.22 7.66
N ARG A 224 45.13 33.17 7.16
CA ARG A 224 45.24 32.73 5.76
C ARG A 224 44.35 33.53 4.81
N GLN A 225 43.11 33.80 5.21
CA GLN A 225 42.12 34.47 4.36
C GLN A 225 42.17 36.01 4.47
N ARG A 226 42.90 36.56 5.46
CA ARG A 226 43.00 38.00 5.76
C ARG A 226 41.65 38.67 6.07
N THR A 227 40.60 37.88 6.28
CA THR A 227 39.29 38.29 6.77
C THR A 227 38.99 37.53 8.06
N PRO A 228 38.29 38.12 9.04
CA PRO A 228 37.94 37.42 10.28
C PRO A 228 37.04 36.21 10.00
N ILE A 229 37.50 35.01 10.38
CA ILE A 229 36.78 33.74 10.18
C ILE A 229 36.35 33.16 11.52
N ALA A 230 35.07 32.82 11.64
CA ALA A 230 34.47 32.16 12.80
C ALA A 230 34.23 30.66 12.54
N ARG A 231 34.45 29.84 13.57
CA ARG A 231 34.01 28.45 13.63
C ARG A 231 32.52 28.43 13.95
N GLU A 232 31.73 27.90 13.02
CA GLU A 232 30.34 27.58 13.27
C GLU A 232 30.27 26.18 13.88
N TYR A 233 29.58 26.06 15.01
CA TYR A 233 29.44 24.79 15.71
C TYR A 233 27.99 24.29 15.66
N GLN A 234 27.81 23.01 15.34
CA GLN A 234 26.54 22.30 15.37
C GLN A 234 26.44 21.46 16.64
N ASP A 235 25.23 21.35 17.20
CA ASP A 235 24.96 20.46 18.32
C ASP A 235 24.69 19.06 17.75
N GLU A 236 25.67 18.16 17.86
CA GLU A 236 25.45 16.74 17.61
C GLU A 236 24.84 16.14 18.89
N ARG A 237 23.52 15.99 18.90
CA ARG A 237 22.86 15.10 19.88
C ARG A 237 22.31 13.92 19.13
N ASP A 238 22.95 12.78 19.35
CA ASP A 238 22.52 11.43 18.97
C ASP A 238 21.18 11.07 19.61
N GLN A 239 20.09 11.54 19.01
CA GLN A 239 18.76 11.24 19.52
C GLN A 239 18.29 9.90 19.01
N GLN A 240 17.45 9.25 19.82
CA GLN A 240 16.76 8.04 19.43
C GLN A 240 15.28 8.34 19.33
N ILE A 241 14.65 7.92 18.24
CA ILE A 241 13.21 8.01 18.03
C ILE A 241 12.67 6.60 18.00
N VAL A 242 11.64 6.32 18.78
CA VAL A 242 10.90 5.05 18.75
C VAL A 242 9.44 5.34 18.47
N PHE A 243 8.94 4.83 17.35
CA PHE A 243 7.51 4.82 17.10
C PHE A 243 6.84 3.72 17.90
N MET A 244 5.80 4.05 18.67
CA MET A 244 4.84 3.09 19.20
C MET A 244 3.60 3.15 18.31
N LEU A 245 3.49 2.24 17.35
CA LEU A 245 2.42 2.22 16.35
C LEU A 245 1.29 1.30 16.81
N ASP A 246 0.08 1.86 16.93
CA ASP A 246 -1.14 1.10 17.19
C ASP A 246 -1.57 0.31 15.95
N CYS A 247 -1.76 -1.00 16.09
CA CYS A 247 -2.34 -1.87 15.07
C CYS A 247 -3.78 -2.31 15.43
N GLY A 248 -4.43 -1.66 16.39
CA GLY A 248 -5.72 -2.04 16.93
C GLY A 248 -6.91 -1.71 16.03
N ARG A 249 -8.10 -2.08 16.50
CA ARG A 249 -9.36 -1.96 15.75
C ARG A 249 -9.74 -0.54 15.34
N ARG A 250 -9.29 0.48 16.08
CA ARG A 250 -9.64 1.88 15.81
C ARG A 250 -8.87 2.47 14.64
N MET A 251 -7.66 1.95 14.39
CA MET A 251 -6.84 2.32 13.23
C MET A 251 -7.39 1.77 11.90
N ARG A 252 -8.48 0.99 11.94
CA ARG A 252 -9.21 0.48 10.76
C ARG A 252 -10.07 1.53 10.07
N SER A 253 -10.33 2.68 10.71
CA SER A 253 -11.08 3.76 10.08
C SER A 253 -10.44 4.12 8.73
N GLN A 254 -11.24 4.38 7.71
CA GLN A 254 -10.78 4.68 6.36
C GLN A 254 -11.18 6.09 5.99
N ASP A 255 -10.20 6.87 5.54
CA ASP A 255 -10.43 8.15 4.90
C ASP A 255 -9.94 8.00 3.44
N ASP A 256 -10.86 8.15 2.49
CA ASP A 256 -10.65 7.83 1.07
C ASP A 256 -10.23 6.36 0.84
N GLU A 257 -9.19 6.10 0.04
CA GLU A 257 -8.73 4.72 -0.25
C GLU A 257 -7.80 4.13 0.83
N LEU A 258 -7.36 4.92 1.81
CA LEU A 258 -6.36 4.51 2.81
C LEU A 258 -6.99 4.40 4.20
N SER A 259 -6.53 3.41 4.96
CA SER A 259 -6.87 3.37 6.39
C SER A 259 -6.04 4.39 7.18
N HIS A 260 -6.55 4.78 8.35
CA HIS A 260 -5.82 5.56 9.35
C HIS A 260 -4.49 4.90 9.71
N PHE A 261 -4.45 3.58 9.75
CA PHE A 261 -3.21 2.82 9.91
C PHE A 261 -2.19 3.08 8.79
N ASP A 262 -2.64 3.13 7.53
CA ASP A 262 -1.76 3.39 6.38
C ASP A 262 -1.21 4.82 6.42
N HIS A 263 -2.05 5.79 6.80
CA HIS A 263 -1.63 7.17 7.04
C HIS A 263 -0.61 7.29 8.18
N ALA A 264 -0.89 6.64 9.32
CA ALA A 264 0.02 6.57 10.46
C ALA A 264 1.37 5.96 10.08
N LEU A 265 1.34 4.87 9.31
CA LEU A 265 2.55 4.19 8.85
C LEU A 265 3.37 5.08 7.89
N ASN A 266 2.71 5.74 6.94
CA ASN A 266 3.36 6.69 6.02
C ASN A 266 3.98 7.86 6.78
N ALA A 267 3.30 8.38 7.79
CA ALA A 267 3.81 9.45 8.65
C ALA A 267 5.02 9.01 9.48
N CYS A 268 5.00 7.79 10.03
CA CYS A 268 6.14 7.19 10.72
C CYS A 268 7.35 7.04 9.78
N LEU A 269 7.13 6.52 8.58
CA LEU A 269 8.19 6.33 7.58
C LEU A 269 8.77 7.67 7.10
N LEU A 270 7.93 8.70 6.96
CA LEU A 270 8.37 10.04 6.64
C LEU A 270 9.27 10.61 7.75
N LEU A 271 8.80 10.60 9.00
CA LEU A 271 9.63 11.09 10.10
C LEU A 271 10.91 10.25 10.26
N SER A 272 10.84 8.94 10.01
CA SER A 272 12.01 8.05 10.01
C SER A 272 13.06 8.52 9.01
N TYR A 273 12.66 8.82 7.77
CA TYR A 273 13.58 9.31 6.74
C TYR A 273 14.23 10.64 7.14
N VAL A 274 13.44 11.60 7.61
CA VAL A 274 13.96 12.91 8.05
C VAL A 274 14.93 12.74 9.22
N ALA A 275 14.55 11.97 10.24
CA ALA A 275 15.38 11.74 11.41
C ALA A 275 16.70 11.03 11.09
N LEU A 276 16.68 9.98 10.26
CA LEU A 276 17.88 9.27 9.83
C LEU A 276 18.82 10.18 9.03
N ARG A 277 18.28 11.08 8.20
CA ARG A 277 19.07 12.07 7.45
C ARG A 277 19.67 13.14 8.37
N GLU A 278 18.97 13.51 9.43
CA GLU A 278 19.45 14.41 10.48
C GLU A 278 20.43 13.72 11.47
N GLY A 279 20.84 12.47 11.20
CA GLY A 279 21.83 11.73 11.99
C GLY A 279 21.27 11.00 13.22
N ASP A 280 19.95 10.99 13.42
CA ASP A 280 19.32 10.34 14.58
C ASP A 280 19.07 8.85 14.33
N ALA A 281 18.92 8.09 15.41
CA ALA A 281 18.57 6.67 15.36
C ALA A 281 17.06 6.48 15.40
N VAL A 282 16.53 5.58 14.57
CA VAL A 282 15.08 5.36 14.47
C VAL A 282 14.73 3.90 14.70
N GLY A 283 13.75 3.64 15.56
CA GLY A 283 13.21 2.33 15.89
C GLY A 283 11.68 2.31 15.86
N LEU A 284 11.12 1.12 15.97
CA LEU A 284 9.68 0.86 15.88
C LEU A 284 9.28 -0.16 16.93
N CYS A 285 8.11 0.03 17.52
CA CYS A 285 7.43 -0.91 18.41
C CYS A 285 5.96 -0.94 18.00
N THR A 286 5.40 -2.09 17.70
CA THR A 286 3.97 -2.22 17.37
C THR A 286 3.22 -2.88 18.52
N PHE A 287 1.96 -2.50 18.71
CA PHE A 287 1.07 -3.10 19.72
C PHE A 287 -0.34 -3.27 19.15
N ALA A 288 -1.21 -3.97 19.88
CA ALA A 288 -2.52 -4.41 19.38
C ALA A 288 -2.42 -5.16 18.03
N SER A 289 -1.33 -5.90 17.84
CA SER A 289 -1.05 -6.73 16.66
C SER A 289 -1.02 -8.20 17.04
N ASP A 290 -1.34 -9.09 16.09
CA ASP A 290 -1.17 -10.53 16.26
C ASP A 290 0.31 -10.94 16.26
N GLN A 291 1.16 -10.15 15.60
CA GLN A 291 2.60 -10.33 15.54
C GLN A 291 3.29 -9.02 15.94
N PRO A 292 3.40 -8.70 17.23
CA PRO A 292 4.05 -7.48 17.69
C PRO A 292 5.52 -7.46 17.28
N ARG A 293 5.97 -6.34 16.72
CA ARG A 293 7.33 -6.14 16.19
C ARG A 293 8.06 -5.09 17.00
N TYR A 294 9.36 -5.32 17.19
CA TYR A 294 10.25 -4.33 17.75
C TYR A 294 11.54 -4.27 16.94
N LEU A 295 11.88 -3.07 16.50
CA LEU A 295 13.15 -2.72 15.91
C LEU A 295 13.83 -1.71 16.83
N ALA A 296 15.02 -2.04 17.29
CA ALA A 296 15.82 -1.12 18.09
C ALA A 296 16.19 0.12 17.26
N PRO A 297 16.33 1.30 17.89
CA PRO A 297 16.81 2.50 17.21
C PRO A 297 18.23 2.32 16.69
N VAL A 298 18.39 2.40 15.37
CA VAL A 298 19.68 2.35 14.69
C VAL A 298 19.81 3.55 13.75
N LYS A 299 21.03 4.06 13.59
CA LYS A 299 21.36 5.15 12.67
C LYS A 299 21.59 4.62 11.26
N GLY A 300 21.56 5.55 10.29
CA GLY A 300 22.01 5.29 8.93
C GLY A 300 20.90 4.89 7.97
N SER A 301 21.16 5.10 6.68
CA SER A 301 20.17 4.94 5.61
C SER A 301 19.67 3.50 5.44
N SER A 302 20.45 2.49 5.84
CA SER A 302 20.03 1.08 5.81
C SER A 302 18.88 0.78 6.76
N GLN A 303 18.72 1.55 7.85
CA GLN A 303 17.64 1.38 8.80
C GLN A 303 16.26 1.62 8.17
N LEU A 304 16.17 2.51 7.19
CA LEU A 304 14.91 2.76 6.48
C LEU A 304 14.42 1.52 5.73
N ASN A 305 15.33 0.77 5.08
CA ASN A 305 14.99 -0.48 4.40
C ASN A 305 14.57 -1.57 5.41
N LEU A 306 15.19 -1.61 6.59
CA LEU A 306 14.77 -2.51 7.67
C LEU A 306 13.37 -2.16 8.18
N LEU A 307 13.08 -0.87 8.38
CA LEU A 307 11.74 -0.39 8.75
C LEU A 307 10.71 -0.76 7.68
N LEU A 308 10.97 -0.48 6.39
CA LEU A 308 10.07 -0.82 5.29
C LEU A 308 9.77 -2.33 5.24
N ASN A 309 10.79 -3.18 5.39
CA ASN A 309 10.63 -4.63 5.44
C ASN A 309 9.96 -5.14 6.72
N ALA A 310 10.02 -4.38 7.81
CA ALA A 310 9.32 -4.72 9.05
C ALA A 310 7.87 -4.22 9.08
N VAL A 311 7.42 -3.47 8.08
CA VAL A 311 6.05 -2.91 8.06
C VAL A 311 5.24 -3.25 6.82
N TYR A 312 5.84 -3.83 5.77
CA TYR A 312 5.14 -4.08 4.50
C TYR A 312 3.93 -5.02 4.64
N ASP A 313 3.94 -5.95 5.58
CA ASP A 313 2.86 -6.90 5.87
C ASP A 313 2.17 -6.63 7.21
N LEU A 314 2.45 -5.48 7.84
CA LEU A 314 1.66 -5.04 8.97
C LEU A 314 0.29 -4.54 8.51
N ASP A 315 -0.72 -5.01 9.23
CA ASP A 315 -2.11 -4.63 9.07
C ASP A 315 -2.76 -4.48 10.44
N THR A 316 -3.91 -3.81 10.45
CA THR A 316 -4.77 -3.64 11.60
C THR A 316 -5.41 -4.96 12.03
N THR A 317 -5.64 -5.09 13.33
CA THR A 317 -6.32 -6.24 13.92
C THR A 317 -7.67 -5.84 14.51
N ARG A 318 -8.39 -6.81 15.06
CA ARG A 318 -9.63 -6.58 15.82
C ARG A 318 -9.38 -6.35 17.31
N ARG A 319 -8.12 -6.33 17.75
CA ARG A 319 -7.74 -6.18 19.15
C ARG A 319 -7.95 -4.74 19.61
N THR A 320 -8.22 -4.57 20.89
CA THR A 320 -8.16 -3.27 21.56
C THR A 320 -6.71 -2.90 21.88
N ALA A 321 -6.43 -1.60 21.92
CA ALA A 321 -5.15 -1.06 22.33
C ALA A 321 -4.95 -1.21 23.84
N ASP A 322 -3.95 -1.99 24.26
CA ASP A 322 -3.49 -2.03 25.65
C ASP A 322 -2.21 -1.20 25.80
N TYR A 323 -2.39 0.09 26.10
CA TYR A 323 -1.27 1.03 26.24
C TYR A 323 -0.36 0.69 27.41
N GLN A 324 -0.89 0.12 28.50
CA GLN A 324 -0.08 -0.22 29.67
C GLN A 324 0.86 -1.39 29.37
N ALA A 325 0.36 -2.43 28.69
CA ALA A 325 1.18 -3.53 28.21
C ALA A 325 2.21 -3.05 27.17
N ALA A 326 1.79 -2.20 26.22
CA ALA A 326 2.68 -1.61 25.22
C ALA A 326 3.81 -0.81 25.86
N ALA A 327 3.50 0.03 26.86
CA ALA A 327 4.49 0.76 27.64
C ALA A 327 5.45 -0.19 28.39
N SER A 328 4.98 -1.35 28.85
CA SER A 328 5.83 -2.31 29.61
C SER A 328 6.84 -2.95 28.68
N GLN A 329 6.38 -3.37 27.50
CA GLN A 329 7.22 -3.94 26.46
C GLN A 329 8.26 -2.94 25.95
N LEU A 330 7.86 -1.67 25.75
CA LEU A 330 8.79 -0.62 25.35
C LEU A 330 9.86 -0.39 26.42
N LEU A 331 9.49 -0.11 27.67
CA LEU A 331 10.42 0.18 28.76
C LEU A 331 11.34 -1.01 29.10
N ALA A 332 10.91 -2.23 28.81
CA ALA A 332 11.73 -3.43 28.94
C ALA A 332 12.90 -3.44 27.93
N ARG A 333 12.70 -2.93 26.71
CA ARG A 333 13.67 -3.01 25.61
C ARG A 333 14.44 -1.71 25.39
N GLN A 334 13.76 -0.57 25.44
CA GLN A 334 14.33 0.74 25.20
C GLN A 334 14.88 1.33 26.51
N LYS A 335 16.19 1.14 26.74
CA LYS A 335 16.86 1.64 27.97
C LYS A 335 17.43 3.04 27.84
N ARG A 336 17.88 3.41 26.63
CA ARG A 336 18.42 4.74 26.35
C ARG A 336 17.27 5.75 26.21
N ARG A 337 17.51 6.97 26.66
CA ARG A 337 16.57 8.09 26.47
C ARG A 337 16.24 8.25 24.99
N ALA A 338 14.96 8.37 24.70
CA ALA A 338 14.44 8.43 23.34
C ALA A 338 13.26 9.41 23.29
N LEU A 339 12.94 9.87 22.09
CA LEU A 339 11.62 10.36 21.75
C LEU A 339 10.73 9.18 21.42
N VAL A 340 9.71 8.96 22.24
CA VAL A 340 8.67 7.95 21.99
C VAL A 340 7.50 8.66 21.33
N VAL A 341 7.19 8.29 20.10
CA VAL A 341 6.04 8.80 19.35
C VAL A 341 4.96 7.74 19.37
N VAL A 342 3.93 7.92 20.19
CA VAL A 342 2.75 7.04 20.24
C VAL A 342 1.79 7.46 19.14
N VAL A 343 1.62 6.63 18.12
CA VAL A 343 0.73 6.90 16.99
C VAL A 343 -0.51 6.02 17.10
N THR A 344 -1.67 6.65 17.32
CA THR A 344 -2.93 5.96 17.64
C THR A 344 -4.15 6.79 17.20
N ASN A 345 -5.35 6.25 17.32
CA ASN A 345 -6.61 6.97 17.22
C ASN A 345 -7.26 6.99 18.62
N LEU A 346 -7.12 8.12 19.31
CA LEU A 346 -7.62 8.32 20.67
C LEU A 346 -9.14 8.38 20.70
N ARG A 347 -9.73 7.79 21.75
CA ARG A 347 -11.12 7.99 22.15
C ARG A 347 -11.22 8.05 23.67
N ASP A 348 -12.34 8.56 24.13
CA ASP A 348 -12.63 8.89 25.53
C ASP A 348 -12.45 7.69 26.47
N GLU A 349 -12.79 6.48 26.00
CA GLU A 349 -12.65 5.22 26.75
C GLU A 349 -11.20 4.88 27.17
N ASP A 350 -10.20 5.45 26.49
CA ASP A 350 -8.79 5.08 26.68
C ASP A 350 -8.01 6.01 27.60
N ASP A 351 -8.64 7.10 28.03
CA ASP A 351 -7.97 8.24 28.64
C ASP A 351 -7.06 7.85 29.82
N GLU A 352 -7.62 7.22 30.86
CA GLU A 352 -6.86 6.83 32.06
C GLU A 352 -5.75 5.81 31.77
N ALA A 353 -6.02 4.84 30.87
CA ALA A 353 -5.07 3.80 30.52
C ALA A 353 -3.88 4.37 29.75
N LEU A 354 -4.15 5.25 28.79
CA LEU A 354 -3.13 5.97 28.03
C LEU A 354 -2.36 6.94 28.92
N LEU A 355 -3.02 7.77 29.71
CA LEU A 355 -2.38 8.71 30.62
C LEU A 355 -1.40 7.99 31.55
N THR A 356 -1.83 6.87 32.13
CA THR A 356 -0.98 6.04 33.00
C THR A 356 0.22 5.50 32.24
N ALA A 357 0.02 4.97 31.03
CA ALA A 357 1.09 4.44 30.19
C ALA A 357 2.10 5.52 29.79
N VAL A 358 1.62 6.66 29.30
CA VAL A 358 2.44 7.80 28.87
C VAL A 358 3.18 8.43 30.03
N LYS A 359 2.56 8.61 31.21
CA LYS A 359 3.25 9.05 32.44
C LYS A 359 4.37 8.11 32.84
N ARG A 360 4.21 6.81 32.62
CA ARG A 360 5.26 5.84 32.96
C ARG A 360 6.41 5.91 31.99
N ILE A 361 6.13 6.06 30.69
CA ILE A 361 7.15 6.26 29.64
C ILE A 361 7.88 7.60 29.86
N SER A 362 7.16 8.66 30.23
CA SER A 362 7.70 10.01 30.39
C SER A 362 8.74 10.16 31.50
N ARG A 363 8.79 9.21 32.44
CA ARG A 363 9.84 9.13 33.48
C ARG A 363 11.24 8.89 32.90
N GLN A 364 11.35 8.22 31.75
CA GLN A 364 12.63 7.82 31.14
C GLN A 364 12.84 8.40 29.74
N HIS A 365 11.74 8.65 29.02
CA HIS A 365 11.74 9.09 27.63
C HIS A 365 10.93 10.37 27.48
N ARG A 366 11.19 11.13 26.41
CA ARG A 366 10.27 12.20 26.01
C ARG A 366 9.13 11.54 25.23
N VAL A 367 7.88 11.93 25.49
CA VAL A 367 6.72 11.33 24.81
C VAL A 367 5.99 12.37 23.97
N MET A 368 5.64 11.97 22.75
CA MET A 368 4.66 12.63 21.91
C MET A 368 3.51 11.65 21.66
N VAL A 369 2.28 12.12 21.83
CA VAL A 369 1.09 11.39 21.40
C VAL A 369 0.62 12.01 20.10
N ALA A 370 0.55 11.23 19.03
CA ALA A 370 0.08 11.64 17.74
C ALA A 370 -1.24 10.90 17.46
N SER A 371 -2.32 11.63 17.61
CA SER A 371 -3.68 11.14 17.48
C SER A 371 -4.25 11.50 16.11
N LEU A 372 -4.80 10.50 15.42
CA LEU A 372 -5.56 10.72 14.19
C LEU A 372 -7.03 10.99 14.54
N ARG A 373 -7.66 11.92 13.82
CA ARG A 373 -9.12 12.15 13.85
C ARG A 373 -9.71 11.94 12.46
N GLU A 374 -10.94 11.45 12.40
CA GLU A 374 -11.63 11.14 11.15
C GLU A 374 -12.09 12.41 10.42
N GLU A 375 -11.89 12.47 9.09
CA GLU A 375 -12.28 13.62 8.26
C GLU A 375 -13.80 13.84 8.23
N VAL A 376 -14.58 12.76 8.36
CA VAL A 376 -16.05 12.80 8.39
C VAL A 376 -16.60 13.74 9.47
N LEU A 377 -15.86 13.93 10.57
CA LEU A 377 -16.28 14.81 11.67
C LEU A 377 -16.33 16.28 11.22
N ASP A 378 -15.39 16.71 10.36
CA ASP A 378 -15.41 18.07 9.80
C ASP A 378 -16.54 18.24 8.79
N GLN A 379 -16.81 17.21 7.99
CA GLN A 379 -17.91 17.22 7.01
C GLN A 379 -19.27 17.35 7.71
N LEU A 380 -19.51 16.55 8.76
CA LEU A 380 -20.73 16.61 9.56
C LEU A 380 -20.91 17.95 10.28
N ARG A 381 -19.82 18.57 10.72
CA ARG A 381 -19.84 19.89 11.37
C ARG A 381 -20.20 21.03 10.40
N GLN A 382 -19.87 20.90 9.12
CA GLN A 382 -20.12 21.91 8.09
C GLN A 382 -21.42 21.67 7.30
N ALA A 383 -21.98 20.47 7.37
CA ALA A 383 -23.21 20.12 6.67
C ALA A 383 -24.41 20.94 7.20
N PRO A 384 -25.34 21.38 6.32
CA PRO A 384 -26.56 22.02 6.75
C PRO A 384 -27.46 21.04 7.51
N VAL A 385 -28.12 21.52 8.57
CA VAL A 385 -29.02 20.71 9.40
C VAL A 385 -30.48 21.07 9.06
N GLN A 386 -31.19 20.13 8.47
CA GLN A 386 -32.59 20.26 8.03
C GLN A 386 -33.50 19.18 8.62
N THR A 387 -32.95 18.02 8.99
CA THR A 387 -33.71 16.89 9.56
C THR A 387 -33.29 16.60 11.01
N LEU A 388 -34.15 15.91 11.77
CA LEU A 388 -33.82 15.46 13.13
C LEU A 388 -32.59 14.53 13.14
N SER A 389 -32.47 13.65 12.14
CA SER A 389 -31.31 12.76 12.01
C SER A 389 -30.01 13.53 11.79
N GLU A 390 -30.04 14.57 10.97
CA GLU A 390 -28.89 15.48 10.79
C GLU A 390 -28.58 16.26 12.06
N ALA A 391 -29.59 16.71 12.80
CA ALA A 391 -29.40 17.41 14.07
C ALA A 391 -28.74 16.49 15.11
N LEU A 392 -29.18 15.23 15.22
CA LEU A 392 -28.59 14.24 16.11
C LEU A 392 -27.14 13.91 15.71
N ALA A 393 -26.86 13.74 14.41
CA ALA A 393 -25.51 13.50 13.92
C ALA A 393 -24.58 14.70 14.19
N TYR A 394 -25.07 15.92 13.98
CA TYR A 394 -24.35 17.15 14.29
C TYR A 394 -24.06 17.27 15.79
N SER A 395 -25.08 17.14 16.64
CA SER A 395 -24.92 17.23 18.10
C SER A 395 -23.95 16.16 18.63
N GLY A 396 -24.06 14.92 18.17
CA GLY A 396 -23.12 13.85 18.53
C GLY A 396 -21.69 14.12 18.05
N THR A 397 -21.52 14.76 16.88
CA THR A 397 -20.21 15.17 16.38
C THR A 397 -19.58 16.25 17.26
N ILE A 398 -20.36 17.26 17.67
CA ILE A 398 -19.89 18.32 18.56
C ILE A 398 -19.52 17.76 19.95
N ASP A 399 -20.36 16.90 20.51
CA ASP A 399 -20.11 16.24 21.81
C ASP A 399 -18.81 15.41 21.77
N TYR A 400 -18.60 14.65 20.70
CA TYR A 400 -17.38 13.86 20.50
C TYR A 400 -16.14 14.76 20.36
N LEU A 401 -16.20 15.83 19.57
CA LEU A 401 -15.09 16.76 19.41
C LEU A 401 -14.73 17.46 20.73
N ASN A 402 -15.73 17.89 21.50
CA ASN A 402 -15.51 18.51 22.81
C ASN A 402 -14.82 17.54 23.78
N THR A 403 -15.30 16.29 23.85
CA THR A 403 -14.70 15.27 24.74
C THR A 403 -13.25 14.98 24.36
N ARG A 404 -12.97 14.97 23.06
CA ARG A 404 -11.61 14.82 22.53
C ARG A 404 -10.71 16.02 22.87
N ASP A 405 -11.23 17.24 22.77
CA ASP A 405 -10.49 18.45 23.14
C ASP A 405 -10.17 18.46 24.65
N GLU A 406 -11.11 18.05 25.50
CA GLU A 406 -10.88 17.89 26.94
C GLU A 406 -9.79 16.84 27.25
N LEU A 407 -9.73 15.75 26.47
CA LEU A 407 -8.66 14.76 26.58
C LEU A 407 -7.29 15.38 26.24
N HIS A 408 -7.22 16.17 25.17
CA HIS A 408 -6.00 16.87 24.77
C HIS A 408 -5.55 17.88 25.81
N ASP A 409 -6.46 18.67 26.36
CA ASP A 409 -6.17 19.65 27.40
C ASP A 409 -5.65 18.96 28.68
N ARG A 410 -6.23 17.82 29.06
CA ARG A 410 -5.76 17.03 30.21
C ARG A 410 -4.36 16.45 29.99
N LEU A 411 -4.07 15.92 28.80
CA LEU A 411 -2.74 15.47 28.43
C LEU A 411 -1.74 16.66 28.42
N GLY A 412 -2.14 17.80 27.86
CA GLY A 412 -1.34 19.02 27.80
C GLY A 412 -1.04 19.61 29.18
N ALA A 413 -2.01 19.61 30.09
CA ALA A 413 -1.85 20.04 31.49
C ALA A 413 -0.81 19.21 32.25
N GLN A 414 -0.55 17.98 31.82
CA GLN A 414 0.49 17.11 32.37
C GLN A 414 1.85 17.30 31.67
N GLY A 415 1.99 18.31 30.82
CA GLY A 415 3.21 18.63 30.08
C GLY A 415 3.50 17.68 28.91
N LEU A 416 2.52 16.87 28.49
CA LEU A 416 2.67 15.95 27.37
C LEU A 416 2.43 16.69 26.06
N SER A 417 3.22 16.33 25.03
CA SER A 417 3.00 16.89 23.70
C SER A 417 2.01 16.03 22.94
N VAL A 418 0.85 16.60 22.64
CA VAL A 418 -0.17 15.95 21.83
C VAL A 418 -0.25 16.63 20.47
N LEU A 419 -0.39 15.83 19.42
CA LEU A 419 -0.77 16.27 18.08
C LEU A 419 -2.11 15.63 17.77
N ASP A 420 -3.08 16.46 17.39
CA ASP A 420 -4.35 16.01 16.85
C ASP A 420 -4.48 16.51 15.42
N THR A 421 -4.53 15.59 14.47
CA THR A 421 -4.40 15.93 13.05
C THR A 421 -5.28 15.04 12.20
N LEU A 422 -5.67 15.55 11.03
CA LEU A 422 -6.22 14.70 9.97
C LEU A 422 -5.13 13.73 9.45
N PRO A 423 -5.51 12.57 8.89
CA PRO A 423 -4.53 11.57 8.47
C PRO A 423 -3.56 12.06 7.39
N SER A 424 -3.97 13.00 6.54
CA SER A 424 -3.13 13.63 5.51
C SER A 424 -2.07 14.60 6.11
N GLU A 425 -2.35 15.19 7.27
CA GLU A 425 -1.53 16.22 7.92
C GLU A 425 -0.53 15.64 8.94
N LEU A 426 -0.77 14.42 9.40
CA LEU A 426 0.01 13.75 10.44
C LEU A 426 1.52 13.73 10.14
N GLY A 427 1.91 13.38 8.92
CA GLY A 427 3.31 13.33 8.50
C GLY A 427 4.02 14.68 8.63
N PRO A 428 3.54 15.74 7.94
CA PRO A 428 4.07 17.09 8.08
C PRO A 428 4.09 17.60 9.53
N ALA A 429 3.04 17.34 10.31
CA ALA A 429 2.95 17.76 11.71
C ALA A 429 4.01 17.10 12.59
N LEU A 430 4.20 15.78 12.45
CA LEU A 430 5.24 15.01 13.15
C LEU A 430 6.64 15.56 12.86
N VAL A 431 6.95 15.78 11.58
CA VAL A 431 8.25 16.31 11.15
C VAL A 431 8.48 17.71 11.70
N THR A 432 7.48 18.60 11.60
CA THR A 432 7.56 19.96 12.13
C THR A 432 7.86 19.97 13.62
N ARG A 433 7.14 19.14 14.40
CA ARG A 433 7.30 19.07 15.84
C ARG A 433 8.66 18.51 16.25
N TYR A 434 9.12 17.45 15.58
CA TYR A 434 10.45 16.87 15.79
C TYR A 434 11.57 17.88 15.50
N LEU A 435 11.56 18.53 14.33
CA LEU A 435 12.57 19.54 13.98
C LEU A 435 12.54 20.72 14.94
N GLY A 436 11.36 21.13 15.41
CA GLY A 436 11.20 22.16 16.42
C GLY A 436 11.92 21.81 17.73
N TRP A 437 11.79 20.57 18.21
CA TRP A 437 12.51 20.12 19.41
C TRP A 437 14.00 19.95 19.20
N LYS A 438 14.41 19.51 18.01
CA LYS A 438 15.84 19.32 17.69
C LYS A 438 16.54 20.67 17.72
N LYS A 439 15.90 21.69 17.14
CA LYS A 439 16.37 23.09 17.17
C LYS A 439 16.31 23.74 18.56
N ALA A 440 15.37 23.34 19.40
CA ALA A 440 15.25 23.85 20.77
C ALA A 440 16.29 23.23 21.73
N GLY A 441 17.00 22.16 21.32
CA GLY A 441 17.86 21.38 22.21
C GLY A 441 17.06 20.68 23.32
N ALA A 442 15.76 20.45 23.09
CA ALA A 442 14.82 20.02 24.12
C ALA A 442 14.81 18.50 24.35
N PHE A 443 15.75 17.77 23.75
CA PHE A 443 15.88 16.32 23.91
C PHE A 443 16.69 15.91 25.12
#